data_AF-A0A7H8QNB2-F1
#
_entry.id   AF-A0A7H8QNB2-F1
#
_cell.length_a   1.000
_cell.length_b   1.000
_cell.length_c   1.000
_cell.angle_alpha   90.00
_cell.angle_beta   90.00
_cell.angle_gamma   90.00
#
_symmetry.space_group_name_H-M   'P 1'
#
loop_
_entity.id
_entity.type
_entity.pdbx_description
1 polymer ?
#
loop_
_entity_poly.entity_id
_entity_poly.type
_entity_poly.pdbx_seq_one_letter_code
_entity_poly.pdbx_strand_id
1 'polypeptide(L)'
;MSTQNITPKTPLIPSTSRSDTTPSHQPSNFAIGTVQALAWLRVVAGGAALVAPCFTAKLFFLPGVTPGSLASYQLRLFGIRDAMIGELLYSVRPKFPSTASPASQTESDRERDRKELRRMLWANFATDALDIVVTGAALATGIIPRSPAFALGGGAIVFLLMDLVGLKAI
;
A
#
# COMPACT_ATOMS: atom_id res chain seq x y z
N MET A 1 59.30 -38.17 20.81
CA MET A 1 58.07 -37.96 20.01
C MET A 1 57.57 -36.57 20.31
N SER A 2 57.87 -35.60 19.45
CA SER A 2 57.50 -34.19 19.64
C SER A 2 56.21 -33.89 18.92
N THR A 3 55.19 -33.47 19.66
CA THR A 3 53.89 -33.03 19.15
C THR A 3 54.00 -31.59 18.66
N GLN A 4 53.89 -31.39 17.33
CA GLN A 4 53.83 -30.06 16.72
C GLN A 4 52.47 -29.40 17.00
N ASN A 5 52.53 -28.19 17.53
CA ASN A 5 51.40 -27.33 17.83
C ASN A 5 51.00 -26.57 16.55
N ILE A 6 49.84 -26.90 15.98
CA ILE A 6 49.33 -26.24 14.76
C ILE A 6 48.55 -25.00 15.19
N THR A 7 49.16 -23.82 15.01
CA THR A 7 48.48 -22.54 15.21
C THR A 7 47.55 -22.27 14.01
N PRO A 8 46.22 -22.10 14.19
CA PRO A 8 45.35 -21.72 13.09
C PRO A 8 45.64 -20.28 12.68
N LYS A 9 46.06 -20.10 11.42
CA LYS A 9 46.14 -18.78 10.77
C LYS A 9 44.72 -18.26 10.55
N THR A 10 44.32 -17.30 11.38
CA THR A 10 43.09 -16.52 11.19
C THR A 10 43.14 -15.86 9.81
N PRO A 11 42.16 -16.10 8.92
CA PRO A 11 42.08 -15.36 7.67
C PRO A 11 41.66 -13.92 7.99
N LEU A 12 42.61 -12.99 7.82
CA LEU A 12 42.37 -11.55 7.80
C LEU A 12 41.56 -11.23 6.55
N ILE A 13 40.24 -11.36 6.63
CA ILE A 13 39.35 -10.74 5.66
C ILE A 13 39.42 -9.24 5.95
N PRO A 14 39.88 -8.40 5.00
CA PRO A 14 39.88 -6.97 5.20
C PRO A 14 38.43 -6.53 5.37
N SER A 15 38.10 -6.04 6.56
CA SER A 15 36.90 -5.26 6.80
C SER A 15 37.05 -3.95 6.02
N THR A 16 36.71 -3.98 4.74
CA THR A 16 36.35 -2.78 3.98
C THR A 16 35.12 -2.23 4.67
N SER A 17 35.33 -1.38 5.67
CA SER A 17 34.32 -0.50 6.23
C SER A 17 33.96 0.50 5.15
N ARG A 18 33.10 0.06 4.23
CA ARG A 18 32.40 0.95 3.31
C ARG A 18 31.47 1.76 4.19
N SER A 19 31.93 2.94 4.58
CA SER A 19 31.08 4.03 5.02
C SER A 19 30.23 4.46 3.81
N ASP A 20 29.30 3.60 3.41
CA ASP A 20 28.16 4.02 2.61
C ASP A 20 27.33 4.89 3.55
N THR A 21 27.59 6.19 3.49
CA THR A 21 26.62 7.22 3.85
C THR A 21 25.44 7.10 2.87
N THR A 22 24.70 5.98 2.95
CA THR A 22 23.33 5.97 2.48
C THR A 22 22.60 6.99 3.32
N PRO A 23 22.06 8.08 2.73
CA PRO A 23 21.27 9.02 3.48
C PRO A 23 20.16 8.21 4.14
N SER A 24 20.12 8.22 5.47
CA SER A 24 19.03 7.65 6.24
C SER A 24 17.80 8.46 5.89
N HIS A 25 17.14 8.10 4.79
CA HIS A 25 15.90 8.71 4.35
C HIS A 25 14.87 8.27 5.39
N GLN A 26 14.76 9.08 6.44
CA GLN A 26 13.70 8.96 7.40
C GLN A 26 12.43 9.36 6.64
N PRO A 27 11.41 8.50 6.58
CA PRO A 27 10.18 8.83 5.87
C PRO A 27 9.60 10.12 6.46
N SER A 28 9.28 11.07 5.59
CA SER A 28 8.75 12.37 6.04
C SER A 28 7.43 12.15 6.78
N ASN A 29 7.18 12.94 7.83
CA ASN A 29 5.91 12.89 8.57
C ASN A 29 4.69 13.04 7.63
N PHE A 30 4.86 13.80 6.55
CA PHE A 30 3.85 13.95 5.50
C PHE A 30 3.54 12.62 4.82
N ALA A 31 4.55 11.87 4.38
CA ALA A 31 4.34 10.58 3.70
C ALA A 31 3.70 9.54 4.61
N ILE A 32 4.09 9.49 5.89
CA ILE A 32 3.44 8.63 6.88
C ILE A 32 1.96 9.00 7.02
N GLY A 33 1.67 10.30 7.09
CA GLY A 33 0.30 10.81 7.10
C GLY A 33 -0.49 10.44 5.84
N THR A 34 0.13 10.55 4.66
CA THR A 34 -0.48 10.17 3.37
C THR A 34 -0.83 8.70 3.32
N VAL A 35 0.10 7.81 3.67
CA VAL A 35 -0.13 6.36 3.68
C VAL A 35 -1.22 5.99 4.68
N GLN A 36 -1.24 6.64 5.84
CA GLN A 36 -2.29 6.43 6.84
C GLN A 36 -3.66 6.91 6.37
N ALA A 37 -3.74 8.10 5.78
CA ALA A 37 -4.98 8.64 5.23
C ALA A 37 -5.51 7.71 4.12
N LEU A 38 -4.62 7.24 3.26
CA LEU A 38 -4.92 6.28 2.21
C LEU A 38 -5.49 4.97 2.75
N ALA A 39 -4.85 4.38 3.76
CA ALA A 39 -5.31 3.15 4.41
C ALA A 39 -6.73 3.32 4.98
N TRP A 40 -6.96 4.38 5.75
CA TRP A 40 -8.29 4.67 6.30
C TRP A 40 -9.35 4.90 5.23
N LEU A 41 -9.00 5.68 4.20
CA LEU A 41 -9.93 6.00 3.13
C LEU A 41 -10.38 4.74 2.38
N ARG A 42 -9.47 3.79 2.15
CA ARG A 42 -9.80 2.48 1.56
C ARG A 42 -10.64 1.58 2.46
N VAL A 43 -10.32 1.51 3.75
CA VAL A 43 -11.13 0.76 4.71
C VAL A 43 -12.56 1.31 4.77
N VAL A 44 -12.70 2.64 4.84
CA VAL A 44 -14.02 3.29 4.94
C VAL A 44 -14.78 3.19 3.61
N ALA A 45 -14.16 3.52 2.48
CA ALA A 45 -14.80 3.46 1.17
C ALA A 45 -15.16 2.01 0.79
N GLY A 46 -14.23 1.08 0.97
CA GLY A 46 -14.44 -0.35 0.74
C GLY A 46 -15.49 -0.94 1.66
N GLY A 47 -15.45 -0.61 2.95
CA GLY A 47 -16.46 -1.02 3.94
C GLY A 47 -17.85 -0.48 3.61
N ALA A 48 -17.96 0.79 3.20
CA ALA A 48 -19.22 1.38 2.77
C ALA A 48 -19.77 0.70 1.50
N ALA A 49 -18.91 0.42 0.51
CA ALA A 49 -19.27 -0.30 -0.71
C ALA A 49 -19.73 -1.75 -0.43
N LEU A 50 -19.13 -2.41 0.57
CA LEU A 50 -19.50 -3.75 1.01
C LEU A 50 -20.84 -3.79 1.75
N VAL A 51 -21.02 -2.94 2.76
CA VAL A 51 -22.19 -2.94 3.63
C VAL A 51 -23.40 -2.32 2.93
N ALA A 52 -23.21 -1.19 2.26
CA ALA A 52 -24.28 -0.38 1.68
C ALA A 52 -24.02 -0.02 0.21
N PRO A 53 -23.87 -1.02 -0.70
CA PRO A 53 -23.50 -0.78 -2.10
C PRO A 53 -24.44 0.20 -2.81
N CYS A 54 -25.74 0.12 -2.57
CA CYS A 54 -26.70 1.03 -3.21
C CYS A 54 -26.57 2.48 -2.71
N PHE A 55 -26.21 2.69 -1.45
CA PHE A 55 -25.97 4.02 -0.90
C PHE A 55 -24.67 4.60 -1.44
N THR A 56 -23.60 3.80 -1.41
CA THR A 56 -22.30 4.16 -1.97
C THR A 56 -22.41 4.49 -3.45
N ALA A 57 -23.16 3.68 -4.22
CA ALA A 57 -23.42 3.94 -5.63
C ALA A 57 -24.10 5.30 -5.86
N LYS A 58 -25.09 5.67 -5.03
CA LYS A 58 -25.74 6.99 -5.11
C LYS A 58 -24.77 8.12 -4.81
N LEU A 59 -23.88 7.95 -3.83
CA LEU A 59 -22.87 8.95 -3.46
C LEU A 59 -21.90 9.25 -4.63
N PHE A 60 -21.61 8.24 -5.44
CA PHE A 60 -20.75 8.35 -6.63
C PHE A 60 -21.54 8.49 -7.94
N PHE A 61 -22.84 8.78 -7.87
CA PHE A 61 -23.70 8.97 -9.05
C PHE A 61 -23.65 7.80 -10.05
N LEU A 62 -23.56 6.57 -9.54
CA LEU A 62 -23.59 5.33 -10.31
C LEU A 62 -25.05 4.91 -10.57
N PRO A 63 -25.59 5.10 -11.80
CA PRO A 63 -26.96 4.70 -12.10
C PRO A 63 -27.07 3.17 -12.20
N GLY A 64 -28.27 2.64 -11.92
CA GLY A 64 -28.58 1.23 -12.16
C GLY A 64 -28.12 0.25 -11.08
N VAL A 65 -27.51 0.71 -9.98
CA VAL A 65 -27.20 -0.15 -8.84
C VAL A 65 -28.45 -0.32 -7.98
N THR A 66 -29.16 -1.42 -8.19
CA THR A 66 -30.32 -1.82 -7.38
C THR A 66 -29.98 -3.04 -6.50
N PRO A 67 -30.71 -3.26 -5.39
CA PRO A 67 -30.54 -4.47 -4.59
C PRO A 67 -30.72 -5.73 -5.43
N GLY A 68 -29.75 -6.66 -5.37
CA GLY A 68 -29.77 -7.91 -6.14
C GLY A 68 -29.28 -7.80 -7.59
N SER A 69 -28.95 -6.61 -8.09
CA SER A 69 -28.32 -6.45 -9.42
C SER A 69 -26.87 -6.96 -9.45
N LEU A 70 -26.40 -7.38 -10.63
CA LEU A 70 -25.00 -7.74 -10.84
C LEU A 70 -24.03 -6.61 -10.43
N ALA A 71 -24.40 -5.36 -10.71
CA ALA A 71 -23.62 -4.19 -10.34
C ALA A 71 -23.47 -4.03 -8.80
N SER A 72 -24.50 -4.40 -8.03
CA SER A 72 -24.45 -4.40 -6.56
C SER A 72 -23.46 -5.46 -6.03
N TYR A 73 -23.42 -6.65 -6.63
CA TYR A 73 -22.43 -7.68 -6.29
C TYR A 73 -21.00 -7.24 -6.67
N GLN A 74 -20.82 -6.65 -7.85
CA GLN A 74 -19.53 -6.11 -8.28
C GLN A 74 -19.01 -5.03 -7.31
N LEU A 75 -19.89 -4.13 -6.85
CA LEU A 75 -19.51 -3.08 -5.91
C LEU A 75 -19.13 -3.65 -4.53
N ARG A 76 -19.77 -4.74 -4.09
CA ARG A 76 -19.36 -5.45 -2.87
C ARG A 76 -18.00 -6.13 -3.02
N LEU A 77 -17.73 -6.78 -4.16
CA LEU A 77 -16.43 -7.40 -4.43
C LEU A 77 -15.31 -6.35 -4.48
N PHE A 78 -15.57 -5.24 -5.16
CA PHE A 78 -14.71 -4.06 -5.13
C PHE A 78 -14.47 -3.59 -3.69
N GLY A 79 -15.54 -3.49 -2.89
CA GLY A 79 -15.47 -3.04 -1.50
C GLY A 79 -14.65 -3.96 -0.59
N ILE A 80 -14.80 -5.28 -0.71
CA ILE A 80 -13.99 -6.26 0.04
C ILE A 80 -12.52 -6.11 -0.31
N ARG A 81 -12.21 -6.04 -1.61
CA ARG A 81 -10.83 -5.87 -2.09
C ARG A 81 -10.21 -4.60 -1.49
N ASP A 82 -10.92 -3.48 -1.59
CA ASP A 82 -10.39 -2.19 -1.12
C ASP A 82 -10.25 -2.15 0.41
N ALA A 83 -11.20 -2.72 1.15
CA ALA A 83 -11.11 -2.83 2.60
C ALA A 83 -9.93 -3.71 3.05
N MET A 84 -9.73 -4.87 2.41
CA MET A 84 -8.60 -5.77 2.71
C MET A 84 -7.26 -5.12 2.40
N ILE A 85 -7.14 -4.42 1.28
CA ILE A 85 -5.90 -3.71 0.93
C ILE A 85 -5.65 -2.56 1.90
N GLY A 86 -6.69 -1.81 2.28
CA GLY A 86 -6.60 -0.76 3.29
C GLY A 86 -6.17 -1.29 4.67
N GLU A 87 -6.71 -2.43 5.08
CA GLU A 87 -6.35 -3.10 6.34
C GLU A 87 -4.90 -3.63 6.33
N LEU A 88 -4.46 -4.22 5.21
CA LEU A 88 -3.07 -4.64 5.03
C LEU A 88 -2.12 -3.44 5.11
N LEU A 89 -2.45 -2.35 4.41
CA LEU A 89 -1.66 -1.11 4.44
C LEU A 89 -1.63 -0.49 5.85
N TYR A 90 -2.74 -0.57 6.59
CA TYR A 90 -2.80 -0.15 7.98
C TYR A 90 -1.93 -1.02 8.90
N SER A 91 -1.83 -2.32 8.62
CA SER A 91 -1.10 -3.30 9.44
C SER A 91 0.41 -3.15 9.35
N VAL A 92 0.94 -2.69 8.20
CA VAL A 92 2.38 -2.44 7.98
C VAL A 92 2.81 -1.05 8.45
N ARG A 93 2.02 -0.42 9.32
CA ARG A 93 2.41 0.85 9.94
C ARG A 93 3.78 0.69 10.59
N PRO A 94 4.78 1.51 10.23
CA PRO A 94 5.98 1.60 11.04
C PRO A 94 5.49 2.00 12.43
N LYS A 95 5.63 1.11 13.41
CA LYS A 95 5.33 1.42 14.79
C LYS A 95 6.22 2.62 15.11
N PHE A 96 5.63 3.83 15.16
CA PHE A 96 6.23 4.95 15.86
C PHE A 96 6.78 4.39 17.17
N PRO A 97 8.02 4.72 17.57
CA PRO A 97 8.71 4.11 18.69
C PRO A 97 7.78 4.14 19.89
N SER A 98 7.06 3.04 20.03
CA SER A 98 6.19 2.80 21.15
C SER A 98 7.17 2.61 22.28
N THR A 99 6.85 3.14 23.44
CA THR A 99 7.62 3.17 24.68
C THR A 99 8.22 1.82 25.13
N ALA A 100 8.04 0.74 24.38
CA ALA A 100 8.86 -0.46 24.39
C ALA A 100 10.26 -0.17 23.81
N SER A 101 11.20 0.12 24.71
CA SER A 101 12.66 0.21 24.52
C SER A 101 13.18 0.13 23.07
N PRO A 102 13.70 1.24 22.48
CA PRO A 102 14.34 1.25 21.16
C PRO A 102 15.63 0.41 21.06
N ALA A 103 16.01 -0.30 22.12
CA ALA A 103 17.27 -1.04 22.24
C ALA A 103 17.25 -2.43 21.58
N SER A 104 16.11 -2.93 21.08
CA SER A 104 16.01 -4.30 20.54
C SER A 104 15.53 -4.42 19.09
N GLN A 105 15.24 -3.31 18.40
CA GLN A 105 14.97 -3.37 16.96
C GLN A 105 16.28 -3.41 16.19
N THR A 106 16.58 -4.57 15.62
CA THR A 106 17.75 -4.73 14.75
C THR A 106 17.50 -3.97 13.44
N GLU A 107 18.53 -3.40 12.82
CA GLU A 107 18.38 -2.74 11.51
C GLU A 107 17.75 -3.66 10.45
N SER A 108 17.96 -4.98 10.56
CA SER A 108 17.34 -6.00 9.72
C SER A 108 15.81 -5.98 9.78
N ASP A 109 15.23 -5.70 10.95
CA ASP A 109 13.78 -5.72 11.16
C ASP A 109 13.14 -4.49 10.50
N ARG A 110 13.78 -3.32 10.62
CA ARG A 110 13.34 -2.09 9.95
C ARG A 110 13.41 -2.19 8.43
N GLU A 111 14.47 -2.81 7.90
CA GLU A 111 14.62 -3.02 6.46
C GLU A 111 13.56 -4.01 5.93
N ARG A 112 13.21 -5.02 6.71
CA ARG A 112 12.11 -5.94 6.38
C ARG A 112 10.77 -5.20 6.33
N ASP A 113 10.46 -4.40 7.34
CA ASP A 113 9.21 -3.60 7.40
C ASP A 113 9.10 -2.66 6.19
N ARG A 114 10.20 -2.00 5.80
CA ARG A 114 10.25 -1.14 4.60
C ARG A 114 9.98 -1.91 3.32
N LYS A 115 10.58 -3.10 3.17
CA LYS A 115 10.35 -3.97 2.00
C LYS A 115 8.91 -4.45 1.93
N GLU A 116 8.32 -4.81 3.05
CA GLU A 116 6.91 -5.23 3.13
C GLU A 116 5.98 -4.06 2.79
N LEU A 117 6.22 -2.86 3.34
CA LEU A 117 5.46 -1.65 3.03
C LEU A 117 5.53 -1.29 1.55
N ARG A 118 6.74 -1.34 0.97
CA ARG A 118 6.95 -1.06 -0.45
C ARG A 118 6.22 -2.06 -1.35
N ARG A 119 6.18 -3.35 -0.98
CA ARG A 119 5.43 -4.37 -1.71
C ARG A 119 3.93 -4.10 -1.67
N MET A 120 3.40 -3.71 -0.52
CA MET A 120 1.98 -3.38 -0.38
C MET A 120 1.60 -2.15 -1.18
N LEU A 121 2.40 -1.08 -1.10
CA LEU A 121 2.23 0.13 -1.91
C LEU A 121 2.27 -0.15 -3.41
N TRP A 122 3.16 -1.04 -3.87
CA TRP A 122 3.19 -1.47 -5.28
C TRP A 122 1.94 -2.25 -5.69
N ALA A 123 1.47 -3.16 -4.84
CA ALA A 123 0.23 -3.90 -5.09
C ALA A 123 -0.99 -2.96 -5.16
N ASN A 124 -0.99 -1.94 -4.30
CA ASN A 124 -2.01 -0.91 -4.25
C ASN A 124 -2.03 -0.08 -5.54
N PHE A 125 -0.86 0.44 -5.90
CA PHE A 125 -0.64 1.21 -7.13
C PHE A 125 -1.07 0.43 -8.37
N ALA A 126 -0.71 -0.86 -8.45
CA ALA A 126 -1.08 -1.71 -9.57
C ALA A 126 -2.61 -1.92 -9.66
N THR A 127 -3.29 -2.01 -8.52
CA THR A 127 -4.75 -2.14 -8.45
C THR A 127 -5.43 -0.87 -8.96
N ASP A 128 -4.96 0.31 -8.54
CA ASP A 128 -5.53 1.58 -9.00
C ASP A 128 -5.27 1.84 -10.47
N ALA A 129 -4.07 1.53 -10.94
CA ALA A 129 -3.74 1.63 -12.37
C ALA A 129 -4.66 0.74 -13.20
N LEU A 130 -4.94 -0.48 -12.73
CA LEU A 130 -5.88 -1.38 -13.39
C LEU A 130 -7.31 -0.83 -13.36
N ASP A 131 -7.77 -0.29 -12.23
CA ASP A 131 -9.10 0.32 -12.11
C ASP A 131 -9.27 1.50 -13.08
N ILE A 132 -8.23 2.34 -13.26
CA ILE A 132 -8.24 3.44 -14.24
C ILE A 132 -8.34 2.89 -15.66
N VAL A 133 -7.55 1.87 -16.01
CA VAL A 133 -7.55 1.26 -17.35
C VAL A 133 -8.91 0.62 -17.65
N VAL A 134 -9.45 -0.15 -16.71
CA VAL A 134 -10.76 -0.81 -16.85
C VAL A 134 -11.88 0.21 -16.95
N THR A 135 -11.87 1.25 -16.10
CA THR A 135 -12.85 2.35 -16.16
C THR A 135 -12.75 3.10 -17.49
N GLY A 136 -11.53 3.37 -17.97
CA GLY A 136 -11.28 4.01 -19.25
C GLY A 136 -11.79 3.18 -20.44
N ALA A 137 -11.55 1.86 -20.43
CA ALA A 137 -12.07 0.95 -21.45
C ALA A 137 -13.60 0.86 -21.41
N ALA A 138 -14.22 0.79 -20.23
CA ALA A 138 -15.66 0.80 -20.06
C ALA A 138 -16.29 2.11 -20.55
N LEU A 139 -15.62 3.24 -20.33
CA LEU A 139 -16.04 4.54 -20.86
C LEU A 139 -15.92 4.61 -22.38
N ALA A 140 -14.81 4.13 -22.94
CA ALA A 140 -14.55 4.14 -24.39
C ALA A 140 -15.54 3.24 -25.17
N THR A 141 -16.00 2.14 -24.55
CA THR A 141 -16.99 1.23 -25.12
C THR A 141 -18.45 1.67 -24.87
N GLY A 142 -18.66 2.75 -24.11
CA GLY A 142 -19.99 3.27 -23.79
C GLY A 142 -20.78 2.43 -22.78
N ILE A 143 -20.13 1.49 -22.09
CA ILE A 143 -20.75 0.65 -21.04
C ILE A 143 -21.15 1.51 -19.83
N ILE A 144 -20.31 2.50 -19.48
CA ILE A 144 -20.57 3.43 -18.38
C ILE A 144 -20.77 4.86 -18.88
N PRO A 145 -21.70 5.64 -18.28
CA PRO A 145 -21.84 7.04 -18.61
C PRO A 145 -20.66 7.87 -18.07
N ARG A 146 -20.44 9.06 -18.65
CA ARG A 146 -19.31 9.94 -18.28
C ARG A 146 -19.29 10.33 -16.81
N SER A 147 -20.45 10.63 -16.22
CA SER A 147 -20.56 11.09 -14.83
C SER A 147 -19.93 10.10 -13.83
N PRO A 148 -20.36 8.82 -13.77
CA PRO A 148 -19.72 7.85 -12.89
C PRO A 148 -18.29 7.51 -13.29
N ALA A 149 -17.95 7.57 -14.59
CA ALA A 149 -16.58 7.35 -15.03
C ALA A 149 -15.62 8.41 -14.47
N PHE A 150 -16.04 9.67 -14.38
CA PHE A 150 -15.27 10.73 -13.71
C PHE A 150 -15.18 10.54 -12.21
N ALA A 151 -16.27 10.12 -11.55
CA ALA A 151 -16.24 9.88 -10.10
C ALA A 151 -15.29 8.73 -9.74
N LEU A 152 -15.39 7.60 -10.44
CA LEU A 152 -14.54 6.43 -10.21
C LEU A 152 -13.10 6.65 -10.68
N GLY A 153 -12.92 7.11 -11.92
CA GLY A 153 -11.60 7.35 -12.50
C GLY A 153 -10.85 8.49 -11.80
N GLY A 154 -11.55 9.57 -11.43
CA GLY A 154 -10.97 10.68 -10.68
C GLY A 154 -10.50 10.28 -9.29
N GLY A 155 -11.31 9.50 -8.56
CA GLY A 155 -10.91 8.94 -7.27
C GLY A 155 -9.68 8.05 -7.37
N ALA A 156 -9.65 7.13 -8.35
CA ALA A 156 -8.52 6.24 -8.58
C ALA A 156 -7.22 6.99 -8.92
N ILE A 157 -7.29 8.09 -9.69
CA ILE A 157 -6.12 8.94 -9.96
C ILE A 157 -5.57 9.57 -8.67
N VAL A 158 -6.45 10.06 -7.78
CA VAL A 158 -6.02 10.63 -6.49
C VAL A 158 -5.30 9.58 -5.65
N PHE A 159 -5.86 8.36 -5.56
CA PHE A 159 -5.24 7.27 -4.82
C PHE A 159 -3.89 6.85 -5.40
N LEU A 160 -3.79 6.74 -6.72
CA LEU A 160 -2.55 6.45 -7.43
C LEU A 160 -1.46 7.49 -7.16
N LEU A 161 -1.83 8.78 -7.10
CA LEU A 161 -0.89 9.85 -6.73
C LEU A 161 -0.45 9.75 -5.27
N MET A 162 -1.35 9.41 -4.35
CA MET A 162 -1.00 9.19 -2.94
C MET A 162 -0.06 7.99 -2.77
N ASP A 163 -0.29 6.90 -3.50
CA ASP A 163 0.62 5.75 -3.55
C ASP A 163 2.01 6.18 -4.04
N LEU A 164 2.08 6.93 -5.14
CA LEU A 164 3.37 7.39 -5.68
C LEU A 164 4.13 8.28 -4.70
N VAL A 165 3.43 9.14 -3.95
CA VAL A 165 4.01 9.95 -2.87
C VAL A 165 4.56 9.05 -1.75
N GLY A 166 3.80 8.03 -1.34
CA GLY A 166 4.25 7.04 -0.35
C GLY A 166 5.48 6.26 -0.81
N LEU A 167 5.48 5.76 -2.05
CA LEU A 167 6.61 5.05 -2.66
C LEU A 167 7.88 5.90 -2.72
N LYS A 168 7.78 7.20 -3.01
CA LYS A 168 8.94 8.09 -3.10
C LYS A 168 9.55 8.43 -1.74
N ALA A 169 8.81 8.25 -0.66
CA ALA A 169 9.24 8.61 0.68
C ALA A 169 9.87 7.46 1.47
N ILE A 170 9.84 6.24 0.93
CA ILE A 170 10.42 5.02 1.50
C ILE A 170 11.67 4.65 0.71
#